data_AF-A0A645FUC3-F1
#
_entry.id   AF-A0A645FUC3-F1
#
_cell.length_a   1.000
_cell.length_b   1.000
_cell.length_c   1.000
_cell.angle_alpha   90.00
_cell.angle_beta   90.00
_cell.angle_gamma   90.00
#
_symmetry.space_group_name_H-M   'P 1'
#
loop_
_entity.id
_entity.type
_entity.pdbx_description
1 polymer ?
#
loop_
_entity_poly.entity_id
_entity_poly.type
_entity_poly.pdbx_seq_one_letter_code
_entity_poly.pdbx_strand_id
1 'polypeptide(L)'
;MQHLRSGATLVIDPCEAMWVIDVNTAANTAGKDREKTLLATNIEAAEEIARLLRLRRAGGIVLIDFIDMKSNADREEVLSAFRAALAKDPVKTAIHGFTSLGFLELTRKKADIPLTGETLLPCPFCRGTGMIHKEENEDEA
;
A
#
# COMPACT_ATOMS: atom_id res chain seq x y z
N MET A 1 -2.11 1.59 11.57
CA MET A 1 -1.97 0.12 11.53
C MET A 1 -3.18 -0.47 10.80
N GLN A 2 -2.94 -1.35 9.82
CA GLN A 2 -3.95 -2.08 9.05
C GLN A 2 -3.65 -3.59 9.17
N HIS A 3 -4.67 -4.42 9.40
CA HIS A 3 -4.52 -5.88 9.46
C HIS A 3 -4.73 -6.50 8.07
N LEU A 4 -3.91 -7.51 7.77
CA LEU A 4 -4.00 -8.35 6.57
C LEU A 4 -4.71 -9.67 6.89
N ARG A 5 -5.19 -10.39 5.88
CA ARG A 5 -5.91 -11.67 6.07
C ARG A 5 -4.98 -12.75 6.59
N SER A 6 -3.70 -12.68 6.25
CA SER A 6 -2.64 -13.53 6.83
C SER A 6 -2.35 -13.27 8.31
N GLY A 7 -2.98 -12.26 8.93
CA GLY A 7 -2.70 -11.83 10.30
C GLY A 7 -1.48 -10.92 10.44
N ALA A 8 -0.76 -10.66 9.35
CA ALA A 8 0.26 -9.63 9.28
C ALA A 8 -0.36 -8.23 9.44
N THR A 9 0.48 -7.24 9.72
CA THR A 9 0.05 -5.86 9.90
C THR A 9 0.90 -4.90 9.08
N LEU A 10 0.25 -3.86 8.55
CA LEU A 10 0.90 -2.74 7.88
C LEU A 10 0.89 -1.52 8.81
N VAL A 11 2.04 -0.90 8.99
CA VAL A 11 2.16 0.42 9.62
C VAL A 11 2.40 1.44 8.51
N ILE A 12 1.66 2.54 8.51
CA ILE A 12 1.70 3.55 7.44
C ILE A 12 1.83 4.90 8.11
N ASP A 13 3.00 5.50 7.95
CA ASP A 13 3.39 6.71 8.64
C ASP A 13 3.67 7.82 7.63
N PRO A 14 2.84 8.88 7.60
CA PRO A 14 3.18 10.09 6.87
C PRO A 14 4.26 10.86 7.63
N CYS A 15 5.38 11.12 6.98
CA CYS A 15 6.41 12.04 7.44
C CYS A 15 6.29 13.39 6.72
N GLU A 16 7.13 14.35 7.07
CA GLU A 16 7.11 15.69 6.48
C GLU A 16 7.29 15.67 4.95
N ALA A 17 8.22 14.86 4.46
CA ALA A 17 8.60 14.84 3.03
C ALA A 17 8.16 13.57 2.28
N MET A 18 7.76 12.51 2.99
CA MET A 18 7.55 11.18 2.41
C MET A 18 6.56 10.34 3.22
N TRP A 19 6.18 9.19 2.67
CA TRP A 19 5.46 8.15 3.38
C TRP A 19 6.39 6.97 3.64
N VAL A 20 6.34 6.42 4.85
CA VAL A 20 7.04 5.20 5.22
C VAL A 20 6.00 4.13 5.54
N ILE A 21 6.16 2.95 4.97
CA ILE A 21 5.25 1.83 5.15
C ILE A 21 6.04 0.61 5.57
N ASP A 22 5.63 -0.04 6.65
CA ASP A 22 6.33 -1.18 7.24
C ASP A 22 5.41 -2.41 7.29
N VAL A 23 5.96 -3.58 6.93
CA VAL A 23 5.24 -4.86 6.86
C VAL A 23 5.68 -5.79 8.00
N ASN A 24 4.81 -5.95 8.99
CA ASN A 24 5.06 -6.83 10.13
C ASN A 24 4.36 -8.17 9.96
N THR A 25 5.11 -9.27 10.08
CA THR A 25 4.55 -10.63 10.09
C THR A 25 3.73 -10.92 11.34
N ALA A 26 2.75 -11.82 11.24
CA ALA A 26 2.12 -12.40 12.42
C ALA A 26 3.12 -13.22 13.25
N ALA A 27 2.99 -13.19 14.58
CA ALA A 27 3.92 -13.83 15.52
C ALA A 27 4.10 -15.36 15.32
N ASN A 28 3.22 -16.04 14.58
CA ASN A 28 3.18 -17.50 14.47
C ASN A 28 3.69 -18.07 13.12
N THR A 29 4.59 -17.36 12.42
CA THR A 29 5.19 -17.81 11.15
C THR A 29 6.34 -18.84 11.32
N ALA A 30 6.25 -19.71 12.33
CA ALA A 30 7.27 -20.73 12.60
C ALA A 30 6.91 -22.05 11.90
N GLY A 31 7.75 -22.52 10.97
CA GLY A 31 7.53 -23.80 10.27
C GLY A 31 8.47 -24.04 9.08
N LYS A 32 8.40 -25.24 8.49
CA LYS A 32 9.22 -25.66 7.34
C LYS A 32 9.03 -24.80 6.08
N ASP A 33 7.88 -24.14 5.94
CA ASP A 33 7.52 -23.31 4.77
C ASP A 33 7.60 -21.81 5.05
N ARG A 34 8.42 -21.39 6.02
CA ARG A 34 8.52 -19.98 6.44
C ARG A 34 8.74 -19.04 5.24
N GLU A 35 9.71 -19.32 4.37
CA GLU A 35 10.04 -18.46 3.23
C GLU A 35 8.85 -18.26 2.28
N LYS A 36 8.11 -19.33 1.99
CA LYS A 36 6.90 -19.27 1.17
C LYS A 36 5.80 -18.43 1.84
N THR A 37 5.62 -18.57 3.15
CA THR A 37 4.66 -17.75 3.90
C THR A 37 5.06 -16.28 3.90
N LEU A 38 6.35 -15.97 4.09
CA LEU A 38 6.84 -14.59 4.04
C LEU A 38 6.63 -13.96 2.66
N LEU A 39 6.93 -14.69 1.59
CA LEU A 39 6.65 -14.25 0.22
C LEU A 39 5.15 -13.98 0.01
N ALA A 40 4.29 -14.91 0.41
CA ALA A 40 2.84 -14.73 0.31
C ALA A 40 2.34 -13.51 1.11
N THR A 41 2.92 -13.27 2.30
CA THR A 41 2.63 -12.07 3.09
C THR A 41 3.08 -10.79 2.40
N ASN A 42 4.26 -10.75 1.79
CA ASN A 42 4.73 -9.59 1.03
C ASN A 42 3.86 -9.31 -0.21
N ILE A 43 3.39 -10.34 -0.90
CA ILE A 43 2.46 -10.21 -2.04
C ILE A 43 1.12 -9.62 -1.56
N GLU A 44 0.56 -10.15 -0.47
CA GLU A 44 -0.67 -9.59 0.12
C GLU A 44 -0.48 -8.13 0.57
N ALA A 45 0.67 -7.84 1.22
CA ALA A 45 1.03 -6.50 1.63
C ALA A 45 1.13 -5.55 0.42
N ALA A 46 1.75 -5.97 -0.67
CA ALA A 46 1.87 -5.16 -1.89
C ALA A 46 0.49 -4.76 -2.45
N GLU A 47 -0.43 -5.72 -2.55
CA GLU A 47 -1.80 -5.46 -3.01
C GLU A 47 -2.52 -4.44 -2.12
N GLU A 48 -2.41 -4.62 -0.80
CA GLU A 48 -3.09 -3.76 0.17
C GLU A 48 -2.45 -2.36 0.25
N ILE A 49 -1.12 -2.27 0.17
CA ILE A 49 -0.40 -0.99 0.11
C ILE A 49 -0.85 -0.20 -1.12
N ALA A 50 -0.94 -0.81 -2.31
CA ALA A 50 -1.42 -0.13 -3.50
C ALA A 50 -2.84 0.42 -3.32
N ARG A 51 -3.72 -0.32 -2.63
CA ARG A 51 -5.07 0.14 -2.28
C ARG A 51 -5.04 1.31 -1.30
N LEU A 52 -4.18 1.26 -0.28
CA LEU A 52 -4.08 2.30 0.73
C LEU A 52 -3.44 3.58 0.20
N LEU A 53 -2.49 3.51 -0.73
CA LEU A 53 -1.94 4.68 -1.41
C LEU A 53 -3.04 5.52 -2.09
N ARG A 54 -4.01 4.84 -2.73
CA ARG A 54 -5.20 5.48 -3.31
C ARG A 54 -6.09 6.12 -2.26
N LEU A 55 -6.51 5.33 -1.26
CA LEU A 55 -7.47 5.78 -0.26
C LEU A 55 -6.91 6.89 0.65
N ARG A 56 -5.62 6.86 0.96
CA ARG A 56 -4.95 7.85 1.81
C ARG A 56 -4.41 9.05 1.04
N ARG A 57 -4.55 9.05 -0.30
CA ARG A 57 -3.95 10.06 -1.19
C ARG A 57 -2.45 10.25 -0.95
N ALA A 58 -1.75 9.17 -0.61
CA ALA A 58 -0.32 9.20 -0.37
C ALA A 58 0.40 9.56 -1.68
N GLY A 59 1.10 10.69 -1.71
CA GLY A 59 1.77 11.21 -2.88
C GLY A 59 3.11 11.84 -2.49
N GLY A 60 3.99 12.01 -3.48
CA GLY A 60 5.40 12.27 -3.26
C GLY A 60 6.21 10.98 -3.17
N ILE A 61 7.24 10.99 -2.34
CA ILE A 61 8.12 9.85 -2.10
C ILE A 61 7.41 8.87 -1.18
N VAL A 62 7.48 7.58 -1.50
CA VAL A 62 7.00 6.49 -0.65
C VAL A 62 8.10 5.44 -0.54
N LEU A 63 8.41 5.05 0.69
CA LEU A 63 9.32 3.96 1.02
C LEU A 63 8.51 2.82 1.66
N ILE A 64 8.74 1.60 1.19
CA ILE A 64 8.08 0.40 1.72
C ILE A 64 9.15 -0.57 2.22
N ASP A 65 9.09 -0.90 3.49
CA ASP A 65 9.89 -1.93 4.14
C ASP A 65 9.14 -3.26 4.09
N PHE A 66 9.45 -4.07 3.07
CA PHE A 66 8.93 -5.43 2.98
C PHE A 66 9.75 -6.36 3.89
N ILE A 67 9.14 -7.46 4.28
CA ILE A 67 9.85 -8.50 5.03
C ILE A 67 11.02 -9.03 4.20
N ASP A 68 12.15 -9.29 4.85
CA ASP A 68 13.37 -9.78 4.21
C ASP A 68 13.13 -10.94 3.24
N MET A 69 13.53 -10.72 1.98
CA MET A 69 13.53 -11.71 0.91
C MET A 69 14.96 -12.10 0.55
N LYS A 70 15.23 -13.40 0.50
CA LYS A 70 16.57 -13.94 0.21
C LYS A 70 16.88 -14.01 -1.27
N SER A 71 15.87 -14.23 -2.11
CA SER A 71 16.07 -14.40 -3.55
C SER A 71 15.61 -13.17 -4.33
N ASN A 72 16.29 -12.90 -5.44
CA ASN A 72 15.83 -11.89 -6.40
C ASN A 72 14.54 -12.30 -7.10
N ALA A 73 14.26 -13.61 -7.18
CA ALA A 73 13.00 -14.11 -7.73
C ALA A 73 11.80 -13.68 -6.88
N ASP A 74 11.91 -13.82 -5.55
CA ASP A 74 10.88 -13.36 -4.60
C ASP A 74 10.63 -11.86 -4.74
N ARG A 75 11.71 -11.06 -4.86
CA ARG A 75 11.62 -9.60 -5.05
C ARG A 75 10.88 -9.25 -6.35
N GLU A 76 11.18 -9.95 -7.44
CA GLU A 76 10.51 -9.70 -8.72
C GLU A 76 9.04 -10.13 -8.68
N GLU A 77 8.72 -11.22 -7.97
CA GLU A 77 7.33 -11.66 -7.79
C GLU A 77 6.50 -10.64 -7.01
N VAL A 78 7.04 -10.12 -5.90
CA VAL A 78 6.41 -9.03 -5.13
C VAL A 78 6.27 -7.76 -5.99
N LEU A 79 7.30 -7.38 -6.75
CA LEU A 79 7.25 -6.23 -7.67
C LEU A 79 6.18 -6.41 -8.76
N SER A 80 6.06 -7.61 -9.31
CA SER A 80 5.06 -7.95 -10.33
C SER A 80 3.64 -7.79 -9.77
N ALA A 81 3.38 -8.37 -8.59
CA ALA A 81 2.10 -8.23 -7.89
C ALA A 81 1.81 -6.75 -7.58
N PHE A 82 2.82 -6.00 -7.12
CA PHE A 82 2.65 -4.59 -6.80
C PHE A 82 2.34 -3.73 -8.02
N ARG A 83 3.04 -3.94 -9.15
CA ARG A 83 2.75 -3.27 -10.42
C ARG A 83 1.32 -3.56 -10.89
N ALA A 84 0.88 -4.81 -10.81
CA ALA A 84 -0.49 -5.18 -11.16
C ALA A 84 -1.54 -4.51 -10.26
N ALA A 85 -1.26 -4.38 -8.96
CA ALA A 85 -2.15 -3.70 -8.02
C ALA A 85 -2.17 -2.17 -8.19
N LEU A 86 -1.02 -1.57 -8.55
CA LEU A 86 -0.87 -0.15 -8.86
C LEU A 86 -1.51 0.23 -10.20
N ALA A 87 -1.64 -0.69 -11.16
CA ALA A 87 -2.34 -0.42 -12.42
C ALA A 87 -3.81 -0.01 -12.25
N LYS A 88 -4.41 -0.30 -11.08
CA LYS A 88 -5.76 0.14 -10.69
C LYS A 88 -5.81 1.58 -10.17
N ASP A 89 -4.65 2.23 -10.01
CA ASP A 89 -4.53 3.61 -9.56
C ASP A 89 -4.48 4.56 -10.76
N PRO A 90 -5.43 5.52 -10.89
CA PRO A 90 -5.38 6.51 -11.95
C PRO A 90 -4.20 7.49 -11.79
N VAL A 91 -3.61 7.60 -10.59
CA VAL A 91 -2.49 8.49 -10.34
C VAL A 91 -1.19 7.83 -10.76
N LYS A 92 -0.44 8.52 -11.63
CA LYS A 92 0.85 8.05 -12.13
C LYS A 92 1.82 7.76 -10.98
N THR A 93 2.33 6.52 -10.99
CA THR A 93 3.31 6.01 -10.03
C THR A 93 4.52 5.48 -10.79
N ALA A 94 5.72 5.84 -10.33
CA ALA A 94 6.99 5.34 -10.84
C ALA A 94 7.70 4.57 -9.73
N ILE A 95 7.94 3.27 -9.97
CA ILE A 95 8.72 2.41 -9.08
C ILE A 95 10.19 2.54 -9.47
N HIS A 96 11.04 2.91 -8.52
CA HIS A 96 12.49 3.04 -8.73
C HIS A 96 13.24 1.74 -8.41
N GLY A 97 12.61 0.86 -7.63
CA GLY A 97 13.14 -0.45 -7.27
C GLY A 97 13.62 -0.50 -5.82
N PHE A 98 14.33 -1.58 -5.48
CA PHE A 98 14.88 -1.74 -4.14
C PHE A 98 16.15 -0.91 -3.96
N THR A 99 16.21 -0.15 -2.87
CA THR A 99 17.40 0.59 -2.44
C THR A 99 18.47 -0.36 -1.91
N SER A 100 19.69 0.13 -1.70
CA SER A 100 20.76 -0.64 -1.05
C SER A 100 20.45 -1.03 0.40
N LEU A 101 19.49 -0.34 1.04
CA LEU A 101 19.04 -0.62 2.40
C LEU A 101 17.89 -1.63 2.45
N GLY A 102 17.35 -2.05 1.31
CA GLY A 102 16.26 -3.04 1.26
C GLY A 102 14.85 -2.46 1.13
N PHE A 103 14.67 -1.13 1.22
CA PHE A 103 13.37 -0.50 0.97
C PHE A 103 13.01 -0.54 -0.50
N LEU A 104 11.73 -0.78 -0.82
CA LEU A 104 11.18 -0.45 -2.13
C LEU A 104 10.89 1.04 -2.20
N GLU A 105 11.51 1.72 -3.16
CA GLU A 105 11.33 3.15 -3.40
C GLU A 105 10.41 3.40 -4.61
N LEU A 106 9.47 4.33 -4.44
CA LEU A 106 8.61 4.80 -5.52
C LEU A 106 8.25 6.27 -5.34
N THR A 107 7.85 6.88 -6.45
CA THR A 107 7.23 8.21 -6.46
C THR A 107 5.82 8.10 -7.04
N ARG A 108 4.85 8.66 -6.33
CA ARG A 108 3.47 8.76 -6.78
C ARG A 108 3.13 10.24 -6.94
N LYS A 109 2.61 10.66 -8.09
CA LYS A 109 2.22 12.07 -8.25
C LYS A 109 1.26 12.47 -7.13
N LYS A 110 1.40 13.69 -6.61
CA LYS A 110 0.37 14.22 -5.72
C LYS A 110 -0.92 14.28 -6.54
N ALA A 111 -1.97 13.64 -6.05
CA ALA A 111 -3.28 13.77 -6.65
C ALA A 111 -3.67 15.24 -6.48
N ASP A 112 -3.66 16.00 -7.56
CA ASP A 112 -4.27 17.33 -7.55
C ASP A 112 -5.70 17.15 -7.06
N ILE A 113 -6.06 17.89 -6.01
CA ILE A 113 -7.42 17.94 -5.47
C ILE A 113 -8.35 18.17 -6.68
N PRO A 114 -9.46 17.42 -6.83
CA PRO A 114 -10.32 17.66 -7.98
C PRO A 114 -10.82 19.10 -7.94
N LEU A 115 -10.51 19.84 -9.00
CA LEU A 115 -11.33 20.98 -9.40
C LEU A 115 -12.67 20.38 -9.84
N THR A 116 -13.66 20.53 -8.96
CA THR A 116 -15.11 20.30 -9.15
C THR A 116 -15.58 18.85 -9.40
N GLY A 117 -16.55 18.38 -8.59
CA GLY A 117 -17.45 17.27 -8.94
C GLY A 117 -17.54 16.12 -7.94
N GLU A 118 -16.41 15.56 -7.49
CA GLU A 118 -16.43 14.36 -6.64
C GLU A 118 -16.38 14.73 -5.15
N THR A 119 -17.48 14.51 -4.43
CA THR A 119 -17.51 14.68 -2.97
C THR A 119 -16.87 13.46 -2.31
N LEU A 120 -15.62 13.60 -1.88
CA LEU A 120 -14.95 12.60 -1.05
C LEU A 120 -15.17 12.92 0.43
N LEU A 121 -15.50 11.91 1.20
CA LEU A 121 -15.70 12.01 2.65
C LEU A 121 -14.56 11.32 3.40
N PRO A 122 -14.17 11.83 4.57
CA PRO A 122 -13.27 11.10 5.47
C PRO A 122 -13.87 9.73 5.81
N CYS A 123 -13.05 8.69 5.75
CA CYS A 123 -13.49 7.34 6.06
C CYS A 123 -13.83 7.19 7.56
N PRO A 124 -15.05 6.78 7.92
CA PRO A 124 -15.49 6.69 9.31
C PRO A 124 -14.78 5.56 10.08
N PHE A 125 -14.29 4.54 9.38
CA PHE A 125 -13.68 3.36 9.98
C PHE A 125 -12.18 3.53 10.29
N CYS A 126 -11.47 4.35 9.51
CA CYS A 126 -10.04 4.59 9.71
C CYS A 126 -9.74 5.94 10.39
N ARG A 127 -10.73 6.50 11.11
CA ARG A 127 -10.65 7.77 11.84
C ARG A 127 -10.23 8.94 10.93
N GLY A 128 -10.75 8.97 9.70
CA GLY A 128 -10.48 10.03 8.72
C GLY A 128 -9.09 10.00 8.07
N THR A 129 -8.28 8.95 8.32
CA THR A 129 -6.94 8.85 7.70
C THR A 129 -6.95 8.43 6.23
N GLY A 130 -8.11 8.08 5.69
CA GLY A 130 -8.36 7.80 4.28
C GLY A 130 -9.67 8.43 3.85
N MET A 131 -9.89 8.46 2.54
CA MET A 131 -11.04 9.08 1.88
C MET A 131 -11.87 8.01 1.17
N ILE A 132 -13.19 8.20 1.14
CA ILE A 132 -14.15 7.37 0.39
C ILE A 132 -15.02 8.27 -0.49
N HIS A 133 -15.59 7.70 -1.56
CA HIS A 133 -16.62 8.41 -2.33
C HIS A 133 -17.89 8.51 -1.49
N LYS A 134 -18.54 9.68 -1.52
CA LYS A 134 -19.91 9.82 -1.03
C LYS A 134 -20.80 8.95 -1.92
N GLU A 135 -21.58 8.06 -1.32
CA GLU A 135 -22.64 7.37 -2.06
C GLU A 135 -23.63 8.44 -2.57
N GLU A 136 -23.89 8.43 -3.88
CA GLU A 136 -24.99 9.20 -4.44
C GLU A 136 -26.28 8.48 -4.02
N ASN A 137 -26.99 9.01 -3.02
CA ASN A 137 -28.34 8.54 -2.75
C ASN A 137 -29.23 9.03 -3.91
N GLU A 138 -29.79 8.09 -4.69
CA GLU A 138 -30.86 8.35 -5.69
C GLU A 138 -32.22 8.65 -5.02
N ASP A 139 -32.24 9.47 -3.96
CA ASP A 139 -33.46 9.79 -3.21
C ASP A 139 -33.74 11.30 -3.20
N GLU A 140 -33.85 11.91 -4.38
CA GLU A 140 -34.64 13.14 -4.58
C GLU A 140 -35.30 13.08 -5.97
N ALA A 141 -36.40 12.32 -6.07
CA ALA A 141 -37.39 12.39 -7.15
C ALA A 141 -38.70 12.98 -6.62
#